data_AF-A0AAD5W2E0-F1
#
_entry.id   AF-A0AAD5W2E0-F1
#
_cell.length_a   1.000
_cell.length_b   1.000
_cell.length_c   1.000
_cell.angle_alpha   90.00
_cell.angle_beta   90.00
_cell.angle_gamma   90.00
#
_symmetry.space_group_name_H-M   'P 1'
#
loop_
_entity.id
_entity.type
_entity.pdbx_description
1 polymer ?
#
loop_
_entity_poly.entity_id
_entity_poly.type
_entity_poly.pdbx_seq_one_letter_code
_entity_poly.pdbx_strand_id
1 'polypeptide(L)'
;MKLTVFPFTMLPIVKVPFILISIVGLQTAVTPPHPPPRQEEKARSTTLEVLLKQRSAPLIVKGFSWGIALAEVAVLVAKYAPDLPYSDVVLSNLTCPGGDAECIRFSPAFLVGAIMTTAGGFIRYQCYQALGSMFTFEMSIRKDHMLVTSGPYGVVRHPGYTGILLAVGLNMRQGSWVRESGVFQTAAMKALTLLTGGLVATITSGLMIRMPKEDEALHRLAGEEWEDWAKKVPYRLIPWVY
;
A
#
# COMPACT_ATOMS: atom_id res chain seq x y z
N MET A 1 17.48 35.44 -24.22
CA MET A 1 16.88 34.61 -23.16
C MET A 1 17.20 33.15 -23.45
N LYS A 2 18.31 32.63 -22.91
CA LYS A 2 18.66 31.21 -23.05
C LYS A 2 17.71 30.44 -22.14
N LEU A 3 16.78 29.69 -22.72
CA LEU A 3 16.03 28.67 -21.99
C LEU A 3 17.04 27.72 -21.36
N THR A 4 17.15 27.75 -20.04
CA THR A 4 17.92 26.78 -19.27
C THR A 4 17.22 25.44 -19.43
N VAL A 5 17.58 24.71 -20.49
CA VAL A 5 17.24 23.31 -20.64
C VAL A 5 17.89 22.61 -19.45
N PHE A 6 17.10 22.25 -18.43
CA PHE A 6 17.56 21.36 -17.37
C PHE A 6 18.22 20.16 -18.06
N PRO A 7 19.50 19.87 -17.79
CA PRO A 7 20.16 18.76 -18.46
C PRO A 7 19.38 17.48 -18.10
N PHE A 8 19.03 16.70 -19.13
CA PHE A 8 18.29 15.43 -19.02
C PHE A 8 18.90 14.44 -18.01
N THR A 9 20.13 14.68 -17.57
CA THR A 9 20.88 13.91 -16.56
C THR A 9 20.37 14.05 -15.13
N MET A 10 19.61 15.11 -14.78
CA MET A 10 19.05 15.31 -13.42
C MET A 10 17.65 14.69 -13.24
N LEU A 11 17.04 14.16 -14.29
CA LEU A 11 15.67 13.62 -14.26
C LEU A 11 15.49 12.43 -13.29
N PRO A 12 16.50 11.55 -13.06
CA PRO A 12 16.29 10.38 -12.22
C PRO A 12 16.37 10.64 -10.71
N ILE A 13 17.06 11.69 -10.23
CA ILE A 13 17.03 12.04 -8.79
C ILE A 13 15.65 12.54 -8.36
N VAL A 14 14.89 13.11 -9.30
CA VAL A 14 13.47 13.48 -9.11
C VAL A 14 12.63 12.27 -8.72
N LYS A 15 13.07 11.05 -8.99
CA LYS A 15 12.38 9.82 -8.57
C LYS A 15 12.35 9.63 -7.05
N VAL A 16 13.39 10.08 -6.34
CA VAL A 16 13.54 9.91 -4.88
C VAL A 16 12.32 10.43 -4.09
N PRO A 17 11.87 11.68 -4.25
CA PRO A 17 10.69 12.16 -3.54
C PRO A 17 9.43 11.34 -3.84
N PHE A 18 9.23 10.85 -5.08
CA PHE A 18 8.09 9.97 -5.39
C PHE A 18 8.19 8.61 -4.69
N ILE A 19 9.39 8.03 -4.57
CA ILE A 19 9.61 6.80 -3.80
C ILE A 19 9.24 7.04 -2.34
N LEU A 20 9.73 8.15 -1.75
CA LEU A 20 9.49 8.50 -0.36
C LEU A 20 8.00 8.75 -0.06
N ILE A 21 7.31 9.51 -0.92
CA ILE A 21 5.87 9.77 -0.78
C ILE A 21 5.08 8.47 -0.90
N SER A 22 5.45 7.60 -1.86
CA SER A 22 4.76 6.32 -2.06
C SER A 22 4.95 5.37 -0.87
N ILE A 23 6.17 5.25 -0.33
CA ILE A 23 6.42 4.37 0.82
C ILE A 23 5.73 4.88 2.09
N VAL A 24 5.65 6.21 2.28
CA VAL A 24 4.82 6.81 3.35
C VAL A 24 3.35 6.50 3.13
N GLY A 25 2.82 6.62 1.91
CA GLY A 25 1.45 6.25 1.57
C GLY A 25 1.13 4.78 1.90
N LEU A 26 2.01 3.86 1.50
CA LEU A 26 1.88 2.44 1.82
C LEU A 26 1.96 2.21 3.34
N GLN A 27 2.91 2.83 4.03
CA GLN A 27 3.05 2.72 5.48
C GLN A 27 1.78 3.17 6.20
N THR A 28 1.20 4.30 5.78
CA THR A 28 -0.07 4.78 6.32
C THR A 28 -1.18 3.78 6.07
N ALA A 29 -1.31 3.23 4.85
CA ALA A 29 -2.36 2.27 4.51
C ALA A 29 -2.35 0.99 5.36
N VAL A 30 -1.17 0.53 5.76
CA VAL A 30 -0.98 -0.75 6.47
C VAL A 30 -0.71 -0.58 7.97
N THR A 31 -0.68 0.65 8.48
CA THR A 31 -0.47 0.92 9.91
C THR A 31 -1.81 1.24 10.57
N PRO A 32 -2.28 0.40 11.53
CA PRO A 32 -3.54 0.67 12.20
C PRO A 32 -3.44 1.93 13.07
N PRO A 33 -4.43 2.84 12.99
CA PRO A 33 -4.43 4.06 13.81
C PRO A 33 -4.71 3.79 15.29
N HIS A 34 -5.28 2.61 15.60
CA HIS A 34 -5.72 2.22 16.93
C HIS A 34 -5.28 0.78 17.28
N PRO A 35 -5.15 0.45 18.57
CA PRO A 35 -4.92 -0.92 19.00
C PRO A 35 -6.07 -1.85 18.58
N PRO A 36 -5.81 -3.16 18.51
CA PRO A 36 -6.84 -4.12 18.13
C PRO A 36 -8.01 -4.11 19.12
N PRO A 37 -9.24 -4.40 18.64
CA PRO A 37 -10.43 -4.52 19.46
C PRO A 37 -10.28 -5.60 20.55
N ARG A 38 -11.04 -5.45 21.64
CA ARG A 38 -11.08 -6.45 22.72
C ARG A 38 -11.69 -7.76 22.19
N GLN A 39 -11.37 -8.90 22.79
CA GLN A 39 -11.89 -10.19 22.29
C GLN A 39 -13.43 -10.23 22.20
N GLU A 40 -14.12 -9.59 23.14
CA GLU A 40 -15.59 -9.46 23.15
C GLU A 40 -16.15 -8.66 21.96
N GLU A 41 -15.35 -7.79 21.36
CA GLU A 41 -15.73 -6.92 20.24
C GLU A 41 -15.37 -7.55 18.88
N LYS A 42 -14.59 -8.64 18.86
CA LYS A 42 -14.17 -9.30 17.62
C LYS A 42 -15.31 -10.15 17.06
N ALA A 43 -15.63 -9.95 15.80
CA ALA A 43 -16.46 -10.89 15.05
C ALA A 43 -15.71 -12.22 14.85
N ARG A 44 -16.44 -13.32 14.65
CA ARG A 44 -15.84 -14.65 14.37
C ARG A 44 -14.95 -14.56 13.13
N SER A 45 -13.64 -14.68 13.33
CA SER A 45 -12.63 -14.74 12.27
C SER A 45 -12.52 -16.15 11.69
N THR A 46 -12.19 -16.24 10.41
CA THR A 46 -11.85 -17.50 9.73
C THR A 46 -10.45 -18.00 10.13
N THR A 47 -10.18 -19.30 9.99
CA THR A 47 -8.87 -19.90 10.31
C THR A 47 -7.71 -19.24 9.57
N LEU A 48 -7.93 -18.78 8.32
CA LEU A 48 -6.94 -18.02 7.54
C LEU A 48 -6.64 -16.63 8.12
N GLU A 49 -7.65 -15.94 8.65
CA GLU A 49 -7.48 -14.64 9.33
C GLU A 49 -6.76 -14.77 10.68
N VAL A 50 -6.86 -15.95 11.32
CA VAL A 50 -6.12 -16.26 12.55
C VAL A 50 -4.66 -16.62 12.24
N LEU A 51 -4.43 -17.42 11.18
CA LEU A 51 -3.09 -17.82 10.72
C LEU A 51 -2.28 -16.59 10.27
N LEU A 52 -2.91 -15.73 9.47
CA LEU A 52 -2.39 -14.41 9.15
C LEU A 52 -2.76 -13.45 10.27
N LYS A 53 -2.08 -13.56 11.42
CA LYS A 53 -2.19 -12.54 12.48
C LYS A 53 -2.09 -11.17 11.80
N GLN A 54 -3.19 -10.41 11.81
CA GLN A 54 -3.30 -9.15 11.07
C GLN A 54 -2.24 -8.09 11.47
N ARG A 55 -1.41 -8.37 12.49
CA ARG A 55 -0.22 -7.62 12.87
C ARG A 55 1.08 -8.05 12.19
N SER A 56 1.37 -9.35 12.06
CA SER A 56 2.65 -9.79 11.50
C SER A 56 2.71 -9.52 10.00
N ALA A 57 1.58 -9.67 9.33
CA ALA A 57 1.47 -9.46 7.89
C ALA A 57 1.84 -8.02 7.46
N PRO A 58 1.24 -6.94 8.02
CA PRO A 58 1.68 -5.58 7.74
C PRO A 58 3.13 -5.28 8.09
N LEU A 59 3.69 -5.91 9.13
CA LEU A 59 5.10 -5.72 9.47
C LEU A 59 6.02 -6.28 8.39
N ILE A 60 5.71 -7.47 7.87
CA ILE A 60 6.45 -8.10 6.77
C ILE A 60 6.35 -7.24 5.50
N VAL A 61 5.13 -6.81 5.13
CA VAL A 61 4.93 -5.94 3.96
C VAL A 61 5.69 -4.63 4.11
N LYS A 62 5.61 -3.96 5.27
CA LYS A 62 6.36 -2.73 5.54
C LYS A 62 7.86 -2.94 5.43
N GLY A 63 8.39 -3.94 6.13
CA GLY A 63 9.84 -4.22 6.13
C GLY A 63 10.36 -4.48 4.73
N PHE A 64 9.64 -5.30 3.96
CA PHE A 64 10.00 -5.60 2.58
C PHE A 64 9.95 -4.35 1.68
N SER A 65 8.86 -3.59 1.72
CA SER A 65 8.69 -2.40 0.88
C SER A 65 9.65 -1.27 1.25
N TRP A 66 9.94 -1.06 2.55
CA TRP A 66 10.96 -0.10 2.99
C TRP A 66 12.35 -0.54 2.57
N GLY A 67 12.68 -1.84 2.68
CA GLY A 67 13.96 -2.36 2.22
C GLY A 67 14.19 -2.09 0.73
N ILE A 68 13.18 -2.35 -0.11
CA ILE A 68 13.21 -2.03 -1.53
C ILE A 68 13.38 -0.52 -1.78
N ALA A 69 12.57 0.31 -1.11
CA ALA A 69 12.62 1.76 -1.27
C ALA A 69 13.98 2.34 -0.88
N LEU A 70 14.55 1.90 0.24
CA LEU A 70 15.85 2.34 0.72
C LEU A 70 16.98 1.88 -0.20
N ALA A 71 16.94 0.63 -0.68
CA ALA A 71 17.92 0.14 -1.64
C ALA A 71 17.88 0.92 -2.96
N GLU A 72 16.68 1.22 -3.46
CA GLU A 72 16.51 2.02 -4.68
C GLU A 72 17.00 3.46 -4.52
N VAL A 73 16.66 4.11 -3.39
CA VAL A 73 17.16 5.45 -3.08
C VAL A 73 18.69 5.45 -2.91
N ALA A 74 19.26 4.44 -2.24
CA ALA A 74 20.71 4.33 -2.06
C ALA A 74 21.44 4.21 -3.40
N VAL A 75 20.95 3.36 -4.32
CA VAL A 75 21.54 3.22 -5.66
C VAL A 75 21.41 4.50 -6.47
N LEU A 76 20.26 5.18 -6.41
CA LEU A 76 20.08 6.47 -7.08
C LEU A 76 21.04 7.53 -6.52
N VAL A 77 21.18 7.63 -5.19
CA VAL A 77 22.10 8.60 -4.57
C VAL A 77 23.55 8.28 -4.95
N ALA A 78 23.99 7.03 -4.83
CA ALA A 78 25.35 6.62 -5.17
C ALA A 78 25.69 6.87 -6.64
N LYS A 79 24.73 6.66 -7.55
CA LYS A 79 24.88 6.93 -8.98
C LYS A 79 25.06 8.43 -9.29
N TYR A 80 24.32 9.31 -8.61
CA TYR A 80 24.29 10.75 -8.92
C TYR A 80 25.19 11.61 -8.03
N ALA A 81 25.75 11.03 -6.96
CA ALA A 81 26.74 11.65 -6.11
C ALA A 81 27.94 10.69 -5.92
N PRO A 82 28.69 10.41 -7.00
CA PRO A 82 29.80 9.45 -6.95
C PRO A 82 30.93 9.90 -6.01
N ASP A 83 31.05 11.20 -5.76
CA ASP A 83 32.05 11.77 -4.84
C ASP A 83 31.76 11.45 -3.36
N LEU A 84 30.56 10.95 -3.02
CA LEU A 84 30.24 10.55 -1.66
C LEU A 84 31.03 9.29 -1.27
N PRO A 85 31.47 9.20 0.00
CA PRO A 85 32.08 7.98 0.49
C PRO A 85 31.08 6.82 0.38
N TYR A 86 31.58 5.66 0.00
CA TYR A 86 30.83 4.41 -0.16
C TYR A 86 29.93 4.29 -1.41
N SER A 87 29.89 5.26 -2.33
CA SER A 87 29.10 5.14 -3.57
C SER A 87 29.43 3.87 -4.37
N ASP A 88 30.72 3.56 -4.56
CA ASP A 88 31.15 2.34 -5.24
C ASP A 88 30.76 1.07 -4.48
N VAL A 89 30.81 1.10 -3.15
CA VAL A 89 30.42 -0.02 -2.28
C VAL A 89 28.92 -0.27 -2.40
N VAL A 90 28.10 0.79 -2.41
CA VAL A 90 26.65 0.70 -2.58
C VAL A 90 26.31 0.13 -3.96
N LEU A 91 26.91 0.66 -5.04
CA LEU A 91 26.63 0.20 -6.40
C LEU A 91 27.05 -1.27 -6.60
N SER A 92 28.21 -1.67 -6.09
CA SER A 92 28.71 -3.05 -6.20
C SER A 92 27.92 -4.08 -5.39
N ASN A 93 27.37 -3.70 -4.22
CA ASN A 93 26.57 -4.63 -3.39
C ASN A 93 25.09 -4.66 -3.78
N LEU A 94 24.54 -3.54 -4.24
CA LEU A 94 23.11 -3.43 -4.57
C LEU A 94 22.81 -3.64 -6.06
N THR A 95 23.83 -3.80 -6.91
CA THR A 95 23.68 -4.21 -8.31
C THR A 95 24.27 -5.61 -8.47
N CYS A 96 23.39 -6.62 -8.50
CA CYS A 96 23.78 -8.01 -8.63
C CYS A 96 24.29 -8.34 -10.05
N PRO A 97 25.03 -9.45 -10.23
CA PRO A 97 25.46 -9.90 -11.56
C PRO A 97 24.29 -10.02 -12.54
N GLY A 98 24.43 -9.41 -13.72
CA GLY A 98 23.38 -9.34 -14.74
C GLY A 98 22.37 -8.20 -14.54
N GLY A 99 22.56 -7.36 -13.53
CA GLY A 99 21.84 -6.10 -13.34
C GLY A 99 22.56 -4.90 -13.94
N ASP A 100 21.82 -3.81 -14.12
CA ASP A 100 22.33 -2.53 -14.60
C ASP A 100 21.71 -1.36 -13.82
N ALA A 101 22.54 -0.65 -13.06
CA ALA A 101 22.13 0.54 -12.31
C ALA A 101 21.73 1.70 -13.23
N GLU A 102 22.21 1.73 -14.48
CA GLU A 102 21.80 2.74 -15.45
C GLU A 102 20.33 2.61 -15.87
N CYS A 103 19.82 1.38 -15.87
CA CYS A 103 18.43 1.09 -16.17
C CYS A 103 17.46 1.49 -15.04
N ILE A 104 17.95 1.75 -13.82
CA ILE A 104 17.15 2.27 -12.71
C ILE A 104 16.86 3.75 -12.96
N ARG A 105 15.66 4.02 -13.47
CA ARG A 105 15.26 5.35 -13.94
C ARG A 105 13.79 5.67 -13.65
N PHE A 106 13.45 6.93 -13.82
CA PHE A 106 12.06 7.38 -13.80
C PHE A 106 11.35 6.87 -15.05
N SER A 107 10.23 6.17 -14.89
CA SER A 107 9.43 5.63 -15.99
C SER A 107 7.95 6.02 -15.82
N PRO A 108 7.16 6.13 -16.91
CA PRO A 108 5.71 6.36 -16.79
C PRO A 108 5.03 5.28 -15.97
N ALA A 109 5.49 4.03 -16.11
CA ALA A 109 5.05 2.94 -15.26
C ALA A 109 5.37 3.26 -13.80
N PHE A 110 6.59 3.62 -13.43
CA PHE A 110 6.88 4.01 -12.04
C PHE A 110 5.93 5.11 -11.53
N LEU A 111 5.70 6.17 -12.31
CA LEU A 111 4.84 7.30 -11.91
C LEU A 111 3.40 6.87 -11.63
N VAL A 112 2.79 6.07 -12.51
CA VAL A 112 1.44 5.53 -12.26
C VAL A 112 1.41 4.71 -10.96
N GLY A 113 2.49 3.97 -10.69
CA GLY A 113 2.63 3.15 -9.48
C GLY A 113 2.65 4.03 -8.23
N ALA A 114 3.52 5.04 -8.25
CA ALA A 114 3.65 6.01 -7.18
C ALA A 114 2.34 6.76 -6.90
N ILE A 115 1.65 7.23 -7.94
CA ILE A 115 0.36 7.92 -7.82
C ILE A 115 -0.68 7.00 -7.17
N MET A 116 -0.83 5.78 -7.68
CA MET A 116 -1.82 4.83 -7.14
C MET A 116 -1.50 4.46 -5.69
N THR A 117 -0.24 4.19 -5.35
CA THR A 117 0.14 3.84 -3.98
C THR A 117 -0.10 5.01 -3.03
N THR A 118 0.27 6.23 -3.44
CA THR A 118 0.04 7.45 -2.65
C THR A 118 -1.45 7.73 -2.47
N ALA A 119 -2.24 7.64 -3.55
CA ALA A 119 -3.69 7.81 -3.50
C ALA A 119 -4.35 6.76 -2.60
N GLY A 120 -3.90 5.51 -2.66
CA GLY A 120 -4.37 4.44 -1.79
C GLY A 120 -4.12 4.73 -0.30
N GLY A 121 -2.91 5.20 0.02
CA GLY A 121 -2.55 5.66 1.36
C GLY A 121 -3.39 6.85 1.83
N PHE A 122 -3.62 7.82 0.96
CA PHE A 122 -4.45 8.98 1.27
C PHE A 122 -5.92 8.61 1.50
N ILE A 123 -6.52 7.76 0.67
CA ILE A 123 -7.88 7.25 0.87
C ILE A 123 -7.99 6.53 2.22
N ARG A 124 -7.01 5.67 2.54
CA ARG A 124 -6.94 4.97 3.84
C ARG A 124 -6.88 5.95 5.00
N TYR A 125 -6.04 6.98 4.90
CA TYR A 125 -5.94 8.04 5.90
C TYR A 125 -7.28 8.76 6.12
N GLN A 126 -7.97 9.12 5.04
CA GLN A 126 -9.30 9.75 5.13
C GLN A 126 -10.34 8.82 5.78
N CYS A 127 -10.24 7.50 5.57
CA CYS A 127 -11.08 6.53 6.28
C CYS A 127 -10.78 6.48 7.78
N TYR A 128 -9.50 6.59 8.17
CA TYR A 128 -9.11 6.66 9.59
C TYR A 128 -9.67 7.91 10.26
N GLN A 129 -9.62 9.05 9.57
CA GLN A 129 -10.18 10.30 10.07
C GLN A 129 -11.71 10.24 10.19
N ALA A 130 -12.39 9.65 9.20
CA ALA A 130 -13.86 9.56 9.17
C ALA A 130 -14.42 8.59 10.23
N LEU A 131 -13.82 7.40 10.37
CA LEU A 131 -14.24 6.42 11.38
C LEU A 131 -13.70 6.72 12.79
N GLY A 132 -12.59 7.47 12.88
CA GLY A 132 -11.93 7.78 14.14
C GLY A 132 -11.65 6.52 14.96
N SER A 133 -12.06 6.56 16.23
CA SER A 133 -11.84 5.45 17.18
C SER A 133 -12.49 4.13 16.73
N MET A 134 -13.50 4.16 15.85
CA MET A 134 -14.18 2.95 15.38
C MET A 134 -13.35 2.16 14.35
N PHE A 135 -12.30 2.76 13.77
CA PHE A 135 -11.48 2.08 12.78
C PHE A 135 -10.66 0.94 13.40
N THR A 136 -10.83 -0.27 12.88
CA THR A 136 -10.06 -1.46 13.24
C THR A 136 -9.70 -2.27 11.99
N PHE A 137 -8.55 -2.93 12.00
CA PHE A 137 -8.19 -3.86 10.91
C PHE A 137 -9.00 -5.17 11.02
N GLU A 138 -9.33 -5.53 12.25
CA GLU A 138 -10.10 -6.71 12.62
C GLU A 138 -11.60 -6.39 12.53
N MET A 139 -12.44 -7.37 12.17
CA MET A 139 -13.87 -7.12 12.05
C MET A 139 -14.43 -6.97 13.45
N SER A 140 -14.87 -5.76 13.79
CA SER A 140 -15.41 -5.48 15.10
C SER A 140 -16.51 -4.44 15.02
N ILE A 141 -17.66 -4.77 15.59
CA ILE A 141 -18.68 -3.78 15.94
C ILE A 141 -18.41 -3.42 17.39
N ARG A 142 -18.03 -2.16 17.63
CA ARG A 142 -17.84 -1.65 19.00
C ARG A 142 -19.20 -1.37 19.64
N LYS A 143 -19.27 -1.29 20.97
CA LYS A 143 -20.52 -1.01 21.68
C LYS A 143 -21.16 0.32 21.24
N ASP A 144 -20.34 1.32 20.96
CA ASP A 144 -20.78 2.65 20.49
C ASP A 144 -20.52 2.85 18.98
N HIS A 145 -20.53 1.76 18.20
CA HIS A 145 -20.30 1.86 16.76
C HIS A 145 -21.49 2.56 16.10
N MET A 146 -21.21 3.56 15.26
CA MET A 146 -22.20 4.30 14.50
C MET A 146 -21.94 4.13 13.00
N LEU A 147 -22.99 4.25 12.19
CA LEU A 147 -22.85 4.27 10.74
C LEU A 147 -22.21 5.60 10.32
N VAL A 148 -21.03 5.53 9.69
CA VAL A 148 -20.37 6.72 9.12
C VAL A 148 -20.66 6.79 7.63
N THR A 149 -21.31 7.87 7.22
CA THR A 149 -21.74 8.10 5.83
C THR A 149 -21.02 9.28 5.16
N SER A 150 -20.13 9.96 5.88
CA SER A 150 -19.41 11.15 5.43
C SER A 150 -18.02 10.82 4.88
N GLY A 151 -17.42 11.78 4.18
CA GLY A 151 -16.09 11.64 3.61
C GLY A 151 -16.04 10.53 2.55
N PRO A 152 -15.04 9.63 2.56
CA PRO A 152 -14.93 8.55 1.57
C PRO A 152 -16.15 7.61 1.54
N TYR A 153 -16.87 7.47 2.66
CA TYR A 153 -18.06 6.61 2.80
C TYR A 153 -19.30 7.17 2.09
N GLY A 154 -19.25 8.43 1.64
CA GLY A 154 -20.27 9.02 0.79
C GLY A 154 -20.11 8.67 -0.70
N VAL A 155 -19.01 7.99 -1.08
CA VAL A 155 -18.68 7.69 -2.48
C VAL A 155 -18.80 6.20 -2.77
N VAL A 156 -18.24 5.36 -1.90
CA VAL A 156 -18.35 3.90 -1.94
C VAL A 156 -18.50 3.35 -0.53
N ARG A 157 -19.03 2.14 -0.37
CA ARG A 157 -19.29 1.54 0.96
C ARG A 157 -18.02 1.07 1.68
N HIS A 158 -17.00 0.63 0.93
CA HIS A 158 -15.76 0.07 1.46
C HIS A 158 -14.51 0.84 0.98
N PRO A 159 -14.41 2.17 1.20
CA PRO A 159 -13.33 3.00 0.65
C PRO A 159 -11.97 2.62 1.22
N GLY A 160 -11.91 2.13 2.46
CA GLY A 160 -10.67 1.63 3.07
C GLY A 160 -10.10 0.40 2.36
N TYR A 161 -10.95 -0.38 1.68
CA TYR A 161 -10.54 -1.54 0.89
C TYR A 161 -10.01 -1.11 -0.47
N THR A 162 -10.67 -0.16 -1.12
CA THR A 162 -10.13 0.51 -2.31
C THR A 162 -8.76 1.12 -2.03
N GLY A 163 -8.60 1.81 -0.89
CA GLY A 163 -7.34 2.41 -0.49
C GLY A 163 -6.20 1.39 -0.33
N ILE A 164 -6.45 0.27 0.37
CA ILE A 164 -5.39 -0.75 0.54
C ILE A 164 -5.06 -1.48 -0.76
N LEU A 165 -6.04 -1.77 -1.63
CA LEU A 165 -5.82 -2.41 -2.93
C LEU A 165 -4.94 -1.54 -3.84
N LEU A 166 -5.20 -0.23 -3.86
CA LEU A 166 -4.37 0.73 -4.58
C LEU A 166 -2.96 0.84 -3.99
N ALA A 167 -2.83 0.80 -2.66
CA ALA A 167 -1.55 0.91 -1.97
C ALA A 167 -0.60 -0.25 -2.30
N VAL A 168 -1.11 -1.49 -2.34
CA VAL A 168 -0.27 -2.70 -2.47
C VAL A 168 0.04 -3.12 -3.91
N GLY A 169 -0.70 -2.63 -4.91
CA GLY A 169 -0.79 -3.28 -6.22
C GLY A 169 0.44 -3.25 -7.14
N LEU A 170 1.55 -2.54 -6.85
CA LEU A 170 2.37 -1.98 -7.95
C LEU A 170 3.90 -1.99 -7.75
N ASN A 171 4.45 -2.93 -6.97
CA ASN A 171 5.85 -2.85 -6.50
C ASN A 171 6.95 -3.36 -7.47
N MET A 172 6.66 -3.72 -8.73
CA MET A 172 7.68 -4.27 -9.64
C MET A 172 7.51 -3.78 -11.08
N ARG A 173 8.09 -2.62 -11.40
CA ARG A 173 7.90 -1.93 -12.68
C ARG A 173 9.22 -1.67 -13.38
N GLN A 174 9.15 -1.28 -14.65
CA GLN A 174 10.34 -0.90 -15.40
C GLN A 174 11.07 0.23 -14.72
N GLY A 175 12.38 0.08 -14.60
CA GLY A 175 13.21 1.08 -13.95
C GLY A 175 13.22 1.02 -12.43
N SER A 176 12.53 0.09 -11.77
CA SER A 176 12.67 -0.11 -10.32
C SER A 176 13.92 -0.91 -9.99
N TRP A 177 14.48 -0.69 -8.79
CA TRP A 177 15.70 -1.37 -8.35
C TRP A 177 15.54 -2.88 -8.41
N VAL A 178 14.44 -3.42 -7.87
CA VAL A 178 14.19 -4.88 -7.86
C VAL A 178 14.31 -5.51 -9.24
N ARG A 179 13.87 -4.80 -10.29
CA ARG A 179 13.83 -5.33 -11.64
C ARG A 179 15.15 -5.18 -12.37
N GLU A 180 15.77 -4.01 -12.28
CA GLU A 180 16.92 -3.66 -13.10
C GLU A 180 18.25 -3.98 -12.41
N SER A 181 18.30 -4.09 -11.07
CA SER A 181 19.54 -4.38 -10.34
C SER A 181 19.99 -5.84 -10.41
N GLY A 182 19.26 -6.71 -11.10
CA GLY A 182 19.52 -8.15 -11.13
C GLY A 182 19.16 -8.89 -9.83
N VAL A 183 18.81 -8.17 -8.75
CA VAL A 183 18.51 -8.79 -7.44
C VAL A 183 17.33 -9.75 -7.51
N PHE A 184 16.33 -9.49 -8.37
CA PHE A 184 15.21 -10.40 -8.59
C PHE A 184 15.63 -11.76 -9.14
N GLN A 185 16.81 -11.90 -9.77
CA GLN A 185 17.27 -13.20 -10.26
C GLN A 185 17.74 -14.13 -9.14
N THR A 186 18.07 -13.58 -7.96
CA THR A 186 18.48 -14.34 -6.79
C THR A 186 17.33 -15.20 -6.26
N ALA A 187 17.66 -16.40 -5.77
CA ALA A 187 16.67 -17.30 -5.16
C ALA A 187 15.97 -16.65 -3.95
N ALA A 188 16.73 -15.88 -3.16
CA ALA A 188 16.22 -15.17 -1.98
C ALA A 188 15.13 -14.15 -2.35
N MET A 189 15.37 -13.29 -3.36
CA MET A 189 14.36 -12.30 -3.77
C MET A 189 13.15 -12.94 -4.46
N LYS A 190 13.34 -14.02 -5.22
CA LYS A 190 12.21 -14.79 -5.78
C LYS A 190 11.34 -15.35 -4.67
N ALA A 191 11.94 -16.00 -3.67
CA ALA A 191 11.23 -16.54 -2.51
C ALA A 191 10.50 -15.43 -1.73
N LEU A 192 11.16 -14.29 -1.49
CA LEU A 192 10.58 -13.17 -0.75
C LEU A 192 9.43 -12.49 -1.54
N THR A 193 9.57 -12.37 -2.85
CA THR A 193 8.51 -11.86 -3.74
C THR A 193 7.31 -12.80 -3.76
N LEU A 194 7.53 -14.11 -3.84
CA LEU A 194 6.45 -15.11 -3.79
C LEU A 194 5.74 -15.09 -2.43
N LEU A 195 6.49 -15.01 -1.33
CA LEU A 195 5.94 -14.96 0.03
C LEU A 195 5.09 -13.69 0.23
N THR A 196 5.62 -12.53 -0.16
CA THR A 196 4.91 -11.25 -0.01
C THR A 196 3.73 -11.14 -0.98
N GLY A 197 3.87 -11.65 -2.21
CA GLY A 197 2.77 -11.75 -3.18
C GLY A 197 1.65 -12.66 -2.70
N GLY A 198 1.98 -13.85 -2.19
CA GLY A 198 1.01 -14.76 -1.59
C GLY A 198 0.32 -14.16 -0.36
N LEU A 199 1.05 -13.40 0.45
CA LEU A 199 0.49 -12.69 1.59
C LEU A 199 -0.50 -11.61 1.14
N VAL A 200 -0.12 -10.76 0.19
CA VAL A 200 -1.00 -9.71 -0.36
C VAL A 200 -2.24 -10.31 -1.02
N ALA A 201 -2.08 -11.40 -1.78
CA ALA A 201 -3.20 -12.14 -2.37
C ALA A 201 -4.15 -12.67 -1.29
N THR A 202 -3.61 -13.28 -0.23
CA THR A 202 -4.44 -13.81 0.86
C THR A 202 -5.19 -12.70 1.60
N ILE A 203 -4.53 -11.56 1.90
CA ILE A 203 -5.18 -10.39 2.52
C ILE A 203 -6.30 -9.89 1.61
N THR A 204 -6.02 -9.74 0.32
CA THR A 204 -6.98 -9.23 -0.68
C THR A 204 -8.21 -10.15 -0.74
N SER A 205 -8.01 -11.45 -0.88
CA SER A 205 -9.10 -12.44 -0.87
C SER A 205 -9.91 -12.40 0.43
N GLY A 206 -9.24 -12.26 1.58
CA GLY A 206 -9.90 -12.11 2.88
C GLY A 206 -10.80 -10.88 2.95
N LEU A 207 -10.34 -9.73 2.45
CA LEU A 207 -11.14 -8.50 2.37
C LEU A 207 -12.37 -8.69 1.47
N MET A 208 -12.22 -9.37 0.33
CA MET A 208 -13.35 -9.64 -0.58
C MET A 208 -14.43 -10.51 0.07
N ILE A 209 -14.03 -11.56 0.78
CA ILE A 209 -14.95 -12.46 1.51
C ILE A 209 -15.61 -11.75 2.70
N ARG A 210 -14.93 -10.76 3.27
CA ARG A 210 -15.37 -10.03 4.47
C ARG A 210 -16.39 -8.94 4.18
N MET A 211 -16.31 -8.26 3.04
CA MET A 211 -17.22 -7.16 2.69
C MET A 211 -18.71 -7.46 2.90
N PRO A 212 -19.28 -8.60 2.43
CA PRO A 212 -20.71 -8.87 2.61
C PRO A 212 -21.09 -9.04 4.08
N LYS A 213 -20.19 -9.61 4.90
CA LYS A 213 -20.42 -9.79 6.34
C LYS A 213 -20.40 -8.46 7.08
N GLU A 214 -19.56 -7.52 6.63
CA GLU A 214 -19.54 -6.15 7.16
C GLU A 214 -20.78 -5.37 6.78
N ASP A 215 -21.23 -5.48 5.54
CA ASP A 215 -22.50 -4.90 5.10
C ASP A 215 -23.66 -5.45 5.97
N GLU A 216 -23.73 -6.77 6.18
CA GLU A 216 -24.75 -7.41 7.03
C GLU A 216 -24.66 -6.98 8.50
N ALA A 217 -23.44 -6.87 9.04
CA ALA A 217 -23.18 -6.39 10.38
C ALA A 217 -23.65 -4.94 10.58
N LEU A 218 -23.35 -4.06 9.62
CA LEU A 218 -23.78 -2.66 9.66
C LEU A 218 -25.29 -2.51 9.45
N HIS A 219 -25.90 -3.33 8.59
CA HIS A 219 -27.36 -3.37 8.42
C HIS A 219 -28.06 -3.82 9.70
N ARG A 220 -27.56 -4.84 10.40
CA ARG A 220 -28.09 -5.27 11.71
C ARG A 220 -27.97 -4.19 12.78
N LEU A 221 -26.93 -3.37 12.71
CA LEU A 221 -26.67 -2.29 13.66
C LEU A 221 -27.56 -1.06 13.42
N ALA A 222 -27.67 -0.61 12.17
CA ALA A 222 -28.26 0.68 11.81
C ALA A 222 -29.60 0.58 11.06
N GLY A 223 -30.04 -0.62 10.68
CA GLY A 223 -31.36 -0.89 10.08
C GLY A 223 -31.68 0.00 8.88
N GLU A 224 -32.76 0.78 8.98
CA GLU A 224 -33.23 1.69 7.93
C GLU A 224 -32.19 2.74 7.53
N GLU A 225 -31.39 3.25 8.48
CA GLU A 225 -30.34 4.24 8.19
C GLU A 225 -29.30 3.67 7.22
N TRP A 226 -28.95 2.39 7.41
CA TRP A 226 -28.04 1.69 6.49
C TRP A 226 -28.65 1.50 5.12
N GLU A 227 -29.94 1.15 5.04
CA GLU A 227 -30.62 0.95 3.76
C GLU A 227 -30.68 2.25 2.95
N ASP A 228 -31.01 3.37 3.60
CA ASP A 228 -31.09 4.66 2.94
C ASP A 228 -29.72 5.18 2.51
N TRP A 229 -28.68 4.93 3.31
CA TRP A 229 -27.31 5.19 2.89
C TRP A 229 -26.87 4.30 1.72
N ALA A 230 -27.14 2.98 1.78
CA ALA A 230 -26.75 2.04 0.73
C ALA A 230 -27.46 2.31 -0.60
N LYS A 231 -28.69 2.83 -0.58
CA LYS A 231 -29.39 3.32 -1.79
C LYS A 231 -28.66 4.50 -2.43
N LYS A 232 -28.15 5.44 -1.61
CA LYS A 232 -27.38 6.62 -2.07
C LYS A 232 -25.96 6.25 -2.52
N VAL A 233 -25.37 5.23 -1.90
CA VAL A 233 -24.00 4.77 -2.14
C VAL A 233 -24.02 3.29 -2.57
N PRO A 234 -24.45 2.99 -3.81
CA PRO A 234 -24.65 1.61 -4.24
C PRO A 234 -23.33 0.83 -4.38
N TYR A 235 -22.25 1.53 -4.73
CA TYR A 235 -20.95 0.95 -5.07
C TYR A 235 -20.20 0.42 -3.86
N ARG A 236 -19.62 -0.78 -3.96
CA ARG A 236 -18.82 -1.37 -2.87
C ARG A 236 -17.41 -0.78 -2.82
N LEU A 237 -16.68 -0.82 -3.94
CA LEU A 237 -15.25 -0.49 -3.99
C LEU A 237 -14.92 0.61 -4.99
N ILE A 238 -15.41 0.46 -6.23
CA ILE A 238 -15.08 1.35 -7.33
C ILE A 238 -16.37 2.09 -7.70
N PRO A 239 -16.36 3.44 -7.73
CA PRO A 239 -17.50 4.19 -8.21
C PRO A 239 -17.91 3.71 -9.61
N TRP A 240 -19.21 3.59 -9.85
CA TRP A 240 -19.77 3.15 -11.13
C TRP A 240 -19.56 1.67 -11.49
N VAL A 241 -19.01 0.86 -10.59
CA VAL A 241 -18.89 -0.60 -10.74
C VAL A 241 -19.77 -1.29 -9.69
N TYR A 242 -20.70 -2.14 -10.15
CA TYR A 242 -21.68 -2.85 -9.33
C TYR A 242 -21.17 -4.20 -8.81
#